data_AF-A0A554NEI5-F1
#
_entry.id   AF-A0A554NEI5-F1
#
_cell.length_a   1.000
_cell.length_b   1.000
_cell.length_c   1.000
_cell.angle_alpha   90.00
_cell.angle_beta   90.00
_cell.angle_gamma   90.00
#
_symmetry.space_group_name_H-M   'P 1'
#
loop_
_entity.id
_entity.type
_entity.pdbx_description
1 polymer ?
#
loop_
_entity_poly.entity_id
_entity_poly.type
_entity_poly.pdbx_seq_one_letter_code
_entity_poly.pdbx_strand_id
1 'polypeptide(L)'
;MTRRLGPALVAALLVLSGCTGPLGLGVSDAGDGASAEPTWAGDVDNPYRKGTLVVAVATPGNESREFTPLVREALAYWGANSEQYAGYPIDYRLAPNATDPDVRVRFVESVGECGTEEHAAGCAPVIAEPGQFDPPVDVRISTGFSDESTVQVLKHEFGHSLGLDHGDAPNGVMQATSTLTTPPRTNATERALAWTDPELSVYVDVSALPPGERDEARRQVDGALGYYADGADGTIPGNVSFVRTDNRTAADVTVRATEESRCGTASGSCGYIEGTDPDGDGARETYTRLEVTVTDLDTEAIGWHVGRWLGIGFGLEGEEYPEPLRESASYGERRSDWWT
;
A
#
# COMPACT_ATOMS: atom_id res chain seq x y z
N MET A 1 -8.85 -25.51 4.08
CA MET A 1 -7.59 -24.78 3.88
C MET A 1 -7.86 -23.63 2.95
N THR A 2 -7.98 -22.43 3.49
CA THR A 2 -8.25 -21.18 2.75
C THR A 2 -7.21 -20.18 3.23
N ARG A 3 -6.22 -19.90 2.38
CA ARG A 3 -5.26 -18.79 2.56
C ARG A 3 -6.08 -17.50 2.57
N ARG A 4 -6.05 -16.73 3.66
CA ARG A 4 -6.55 -15.36 3.66
C ARG A 4 -5.36 -14.46 3.30
N LEU A 5 -5.43 -13.84 2.13
CA LEU A 5 -4.57 -12.73 1.74
C LEU A 5 -4.86 -11.55 2.68
N GLY A 6 -3.81 -10.87 3.15
CA GLY A 6 -3.94 -9.57 3.83
C GLY A 6 -4.59 -8.55 2.89
N PRO A 7 -5.16 -7.44 3.43
CA PRO A 7 -5.87 -6.48 2.61
C PRO A 7 -4.87 -5.72 1.73
N ALA A 8 -4.65 -6.22 0.51
CA ALA A 8 -4.32 -5.36 -0.60
C ALA A 8 -5.55 -4.46 -0.85
N LEU A 9 -5.34 -3.16 -1.00
CA LEU A 9 -6.41 -2.25 -1.39
C LEU A 9 -6.78 -2.58 -2.84
N VAL A 10 -7.83 -3.37 -3.03
CA VAL A 10 -8.37 -3.74 -4.34
C VAL A 10 -9.61 -2.89 -4.56
N ALA A 11 -9.52 -1.88 -5.41
CA ALA A 11 -10.68 -1.13 -5.90
C ALA A 11 -11.30 -1.91 -7.08
N ALA A 12 -12.63 -2.03 -7.14
CA ALA A 12 -13.30 -2.76 -8.23
C ALA A 12 -14.68 -2.17 -8.49
N LEU A 13 -15.00 -1.90 -9.76
CA LEU A 13 -16.34 -1.47 -10.13
C LEU A 13 -16.79 -1.95 -11.53
N LEU A 14 -18.10 -2.20 -11.61
CA LEU A 14 -18.88 -2.69 -12.75
C LEU A 14 -19.71 -1.53 -13.32
N VAL A 15 -19.80 -1.41 -14.65
CA VAL A 15 -20.69 -0.43 -15.30
C VAL A 15 -21.56 -1.07 -16.39
N LEU A 16 -22.85 -0.74 -16.36
CA LEU A 16 -23.84 -1.03 -17.40
C LEU A 16 -24.07 0.21 -18.26
N SER A 17 -24.11 0.03 -19.57
CA SER A 17 -24.37 1.06 -20.58
C SER A 17 -25.88 1.25 -20.82
N GLY A 18 -26.31 2.51 -20.94
CA GLY A 18 -27.69 2.87 -21.25
C GLY A 18 -27.78 4.09 -22.16
N CYS A 19 -27.94 3.84 -23.46
CA CYS A 19 -28.25 4.84 -24.48
C CYS A 19 -29.75 5.17 -24.49
N THR A 20 -30.14 6.45 -24.64
CA THR A 20 -31.38 6.83 -25.35
C THR A 20 -31.30 8.26 -25.92
N GLY A 21 -31.55 8.39 -27.23
CA GLY A 21 -32.18 9.58 -27.86
C GLY A 21 -33.61 9.19 -28.34
N PRO A 22 -34.34 9.96 -29.19
CA PRO A 22 -33.86 11.08 -30.02
C PRO A 22 -34.89 12.24 -30.31
N LEU A 23 -34.47 13.14 -31.21
CA LEU A 23 -35.22 14.01 -32.16
C LEU A 23 -35.67 15.43 -31.77
N GLY A 24 -35.07 16.41 -32.46
CA GLY A 24 -35.64 17.72 -32.74
C GLY A 24 -35.16 18.23 -34.10
N LEU A 25 -36.07 18.32 -35.08
CA LEU A 25 -35.86 18.89 -36.42
C LEU A 25 -35.93 20.42 -36.35
N GLY A 26 -35.06 21.11 -37.09
CA GLY A 26 -35.15 22.54 -37.37
C GLY A 26 -34.23 22.95 -38.52
N VAL A 27 -34.83 23.23 -39.67
CA VAL A 27 -34.18 23.85 -40.84
C VAL A 27 -34.26 25.37 -40.70
N SER A 28 -33.19 26.10 -41.06
CA SER A 28 -33.24 27.22 -42.02
C SER A 28 -31.88 27.85 -42.28
N ASP A 29 -31.67 28.11 -43.56
CA ASP A 29 -30.52 28.54 -44.35
C ASP A 29 -30.13 30.03 -44.17
N ALA A 30 -28.83 30.35 -44.24
CA ALA A 30 -28.24 31.55 -44.88
C ALA A 30 -26.76 31.77 -44.50
N GLY A 31 -25.89 31.94 -45.50
CA GLY A 31 -24.77 32.88 -45.41
C GLY A 31 -23.38 32.33 -45.70
N ASP A 32 -22.97 32.47 -46.96
CA ASP A 32 -21.61 32.33 -47.47
C ASP A 32 -20.53 33.00 -46.60
N GLY A 33 -19.45 32.26 -46.36
CA GLY A 33 -18.28 32.71 -45.63
C GLY A 33 -17.60 31.61 -44.83
N ALA A 34 -17.66 30.35 -45.26
CA ALA A 34 -16.85 29.29 -44.66
C ALA A 34 -15.38 29.57 -44.98
N SER A 35 -14.68 30.23 -44.06
CA SER A 35 -13.25 30.01 -43.91
C SER A 35 -13.10 28.50 -43.75
N ALA A 36 -12.63 27.82 -44.78
CA ALA A 36 -12.35 26.40 -44.70
C ALA A 36 -11.38 26.24 -43.54
N GLU A 37 -11.88 25.73 -42.41
CA GLU A 37 -11.01 25.30 -41.34
C GLU A 37 -10.02 24.33 -41.95
N PRO A 38 -8.72 24.43 -41.62
CA PRO A 38 -7.73 23.54 -42.19
C PRO A 38 -8.16 22.11 -41.88
N THR A 39 -8.60 21.38 -42.91
CA THR A 39 -8.95 19.96 -42.80
C THR A 39 -7.71 19.22 -42.31
N TRP A 40 -7.79 18.69 -41.09
CA TRP A 40 -6.78 17.81 -40.53
C TRP A 40 -6.50 16.67 -41.51
N ALA A 41 -5.25 16.58 -41.96
CA ALA A 41 -4.80 15.60 -42.96
C ALA A 41 -4.10 14.39 -42.33
N GLY A 42 -4.04 14.31 -40.99
CA GLY A 42 -3.49 13.16 -40.28
C GLY A 42 -4.54 12.08 -40.04
N ASP A 43 -4.27 11.22 -39.06
CA ASP A 43 -5.15 10.09 -38.73
C ASP A 43 -6.57 10.56 -38.35
N VAL A 44 -7.57 9.95 -38.98
CA VAL A 44 -9.00 10.26 -38.75
C VAL A 44 -9.51 9.64 -37.44
N ASP A 45 -8.77 8.73 -36.85
CA ASP A 45 -9.10 8.12 -35.56
C ASP A 45 -8.45 8.89 -34.39
N ASN A 46 -7.48 9.79 -34.65
CA ASN A 46 -6.87 10.64 -33.61
C ASN A 46 -7.85 11.76 -33.14
N PRO A 47 -8.41 11.66 -31.92
CA PRO A 47 -9.47 12.58 -31.46
C PRO A 47 -8.98 14.01 -31.25
N TYR A 48 -7.67 14.22 -31.06
CA TYR A 48 -7.08 15.55 -30.87
C TYR A 48 -6.93 16.34 -32.17
N ARG A 49 -6.96 15.66 -33.33
CA ARG A 49 -6.67 16.27 -34.64
C ARG A 49 -5.35 17.06 -34.64
N LYS A 50 -4.36 16.56 -33.89
CA LYS A 50 -3.02 17.12 -33.71
C LYS A 50 -1.99 16.00 -33.66
N GLY A 51 -0.81 16.22 -34.24
CA GLY A 51 0.30 15.26 -34.20
C GLY A 51 1.16 15.37 -32.94
N THR A 52 1.10 16.50 -32.23
CA THR A 52 1.87 16.72 -30.98
C THR A 52 1.01 17.42 -29.95
N LEU A 53 0.95 16.88 -28.73
CA LEU A 53 0.25 17.47 -27.60
C LEU A 53 1.22 18.21 -26.66
N VAL A 54 0.83 19.40 -26.22
CA VAL A 54 1.55 20.21 -25.23
C VAL A 54 1.08 19.82 -23.84
N VAL A 55 2.01 19.38 -22.99
CA VAL A 55 1.69 18.91 -21.64
C VAL A 55 2.27 19.87 -20.60
N ALA A 56 1.41 20.41 -19.73
CA ALA A 56 1.80 21.18 -18.55
C ALA A 56 1.76 20.33 -17.28
N VAL A 57 2.52 20.75 -16.27
CA VAL A 57 2.58 20.10 -14.96
C VAL A 57 2.28 21.13 -13.89
N ALA A 58 1.25 20.88 -13.11
CA ALA A 58 0.87 21.68 -11.96
C ALA A 58 1.10 20.86 -10.69
N THR A 59 2.04 21.31 -9.86
CA THR A 59 2.34 20.72 -8.55
C THR A 59 1.67 21.54 -7.43
N PRO A 60 1.34 20.91 -6.29
CA PRO A 60 0.96 21.62 -5.08
C PRO A 60 2.09 22.54 -4.63
N GLY A 61 1.73 23.75 -4.17
CA GLY A 61 2.67 24.86 -3.91
C GLY A 61 3.69 24.66 -2.78
N ASN A 62 3.85 23.46 -2.23
CA ASN A 62 4.77 23.14 -1.13
C ASN A 62 5.49 21.79 -1.30
N GLU A 63 5.41 21.14 -2.47
CA GLU A 63 6.07 19.85 -2.67
C GLU A 63 7.52 20.02 -3.12
N SER A 64 8.46 19.38 -2.40
CA SER A 64 9.88 19.32 -2.77
C SER A 64 10.19 18.22 -3.79
N ARG A 65 9.19 17.38 -4.13
CA ARG A 65 9.33 16.26 -5.05
C ARG A 65 9.20 16.74 -6.48
N GLU A 66 10.15 16.33 -7.31
CA GLU A 66 10.18 16.67 -8.74
C GLU A 66 9.39 15.66 -9.57
N PHE A 67 8.17 16.01 -9.99
CA PHE A 67 7.32 15.13 -10.80
C PHE A 67 7.56 15.22 -12.31
N THR A 68 8.17 16.30 -12.78
CA THR A 68 8.41 16.53 -14.22
C THR A 68 9.17 15.37 -14.89
N PRO A 69 10.20 14.75 -14.29
CA PRO A 69 10.85 13.57 -14.85
C PRO A 69 9.91 12.36 -15.00
N LEU A 70 9.01 12.15 -14.03
CA LEU A 70 8.06 11.03 -14.04
C LEU A 70 7.01 11.20 -15.16
N VAL A 71 6.50 12.42 -15.33
CA VAL A 71 5.61 12.77 -16.46
C VAL A 71 6.32 12.53 -17.78
N ARG A 72 7.59 12.97 -17.91
CA ARG A 72 8.37 12.75 -19.14
C ARG A 72 8.49 11.26 -19.49
N GLU A 73 8.73 10.40 -18.50
CA GLU A 73 8.84 8.96 -18.72
C GLU A 73 7.52 8.36 -19.22
N ALA A 74 6.39 8.71 -18.60
CA ALA A 74 5.08 8.23 -19.02
C ALA A 74 4.70 8.72 -20.43
N LEU A 75 5.03 9.98 -20.76
CA LEU A 75 4.83 10.52 -22.11
C LEU A 75 5.72 9.82 -23.16
N ALA A 76 6.96 9.50 -22.81
CA ALA A 76 7.86 8.76 -23.70
C ALA A 76 7.33 7.35 -24.00
N TYR A 77 6.70 6.69 -23.02
CA TYR A 77 6.02 5.43 -23.23
C TYR A 77 4.93 5.54 -24.29
N TRP A 78 3.99 6.48 -24.15
CA TRP A 78 2.91 6.64 -25.13
C TRP A 78 3.38 7.18 -26.48
N GLY A 79 4.38 8.04 -26.52
CA GLY A 79 5.00 8.48 -27.78
C GLY A 79 5.56 7.30 -28.59
N ALA A 80 6.10 6.28 -27.91
CA ALA A 80 6.64 5.08 -28.57
C ALA A 80 5.59 4.00 -28.89
N ASN A 81 4.40 4.02 -28.25
CA ASN A 81 3.46 2.89 -28.27
C ASN A 81 2.03 3.25 -28.70
N SER A 82 1.70 4.53 -28.87
CA SER A 82 0.34 5.00 -29.20
C SER A 82 -0.20 4.40 -30.50
N GLU A 83 0.60 4.34 -31.56
CA GLU A 83 0.15 3.75 -32.83
C GLU A 83 -0.25 2.27 -32.67
N GLN A 84 0.45 1.53 -31.81
CA GLN A 84 0.14 0.12 -31.55
C GLN A 84 -1.13 -0.07 -30.72
N TYR A 85 -1.32 0.72 -29.67
CA TYR A 85 -2.38 0.48 -28.68
C TYR A 85 -3.60 1.38 -28.88
N ALA A 86 -3.39 2.67 -29.16
CA ALA A 86 -4.46 3.63 -29.43
C ALA A 86 -4.86 3.69 -30.92
N GLY A 87 -4.07 3.08 -31.82
CA GLY A 87 -4.36 2.99 -33.24
C GLY A 87 -3.92 4.21 -34.07
N TYR A 88 -3.32 5.22 -33.44
CA TYR A 88 -2.78 6.41 -34.11
C TYR A 88 -1.50 6.89 -33.42
N PRO A 89 -0.54 7.46 -34.16
CA PRO A 89 0.66 8.04 -33.57
C PRO A 89 0.35 9.38 -32.90
N ILE A 90 0.98 9.62 -31.76
CA ILE A 90 0.96 10.92 -31.07
C ILE A 90 2.33 11.23 -30.46
N ASP A 91 2.80 12.47 -30.67
CA ASP A 91 3.99 13.00 -30.01
C ASP A 91 3.61 13.89 -28.81
N TYR A 92 4.57 14.10 -27.91
CA TYR A 92 4.37 14.99 -26.76
C TYR A 92 5.47 16.03 -26.63
N ARG A 93 5.07 17.26 -26.31
CA ARG A 93 5.97 18.34 -25.90
C ARG A 93 5.67 18.70 -24.44
N LEU A 94 6.51 18.21 -23.54
CA LEU A 94 6.46 18.57 -22.13
C LEU A 94 6.93 20.01 -21.93
N ALA A 95 6.00 20.89 -21.54
CA ALA A 95 6.23 22.29 -21.21
C ALA A 95 5.56 22.58 -19.86
N PRO A 96 6.23 22.30 -18.72
CA PRO A 96 5.61 22.30 -17.40
C PRO A 96 4.83 23.57 -17.06
N ASN A 97 5.34 24.74 -17.49
CA ASN A 97 4.77 26.06 -17.23
C ASN A 97 3.94 26.62 -18.40
N ALA A 98 3.48 25.78 -19.33
CA ALA A 98 2.65 26.26 -20.44
C ALA A 98 1.32 26.82 -19.94
N THR A 99 0.95 28.01 -20.41
CA THR A 99 -0.29 28.70 -20.04
C THR A 99 -1.50 28.24 -20.83
N ASP A 100 -1.26 27.60 -21.99
CA ASP A 100 -2.29 27.06 -22.88
C ASP A 100 -1.87 25.65 -23.36
N PRO A 101 -1.90 24.64 -22.46
CA PRO A 101 -1.55 23.27 -22.81
C PRO A 101 -2.74 22.51 -23.41
N ASP A 102 -2.45 21.43 -24.13
CA ASP A 102 -3.46 20.46 -24.56
C ASP A 102 -3.85 19.52 -23.40
N VAL A 103 -2.89 19.19 -22.54
CA VAL A 103 -3.07 18.33 -21.36
C VAL A 103 -2.41 18.98 -20.14
N ARG A 104 -3.10 18.99 -19.01
CA ARG A 104 -2.59 19.48 -17.73
C ARG A 104 -2.58 18.34 -16.71
N VAL A 105 -1.38 17.97 -16.27
CA VAL A 105 -1.19 17.01 -15.17
C VAL A 105 -1.20 17.78 -13.85
N ARG A 106 -2.11 17.41 -12.95
CA ARG A 106 -2.24 17.98 -11.60
C ARG A 106 -1.89 16.93 -10.57
N PHE A 107 -0.84 17.20 -9.81
CA PHE A 107 -0.50 16.42 -8.63
C PHE A 107 -1.32 16.93 -7.45
N VAL A 108 -2.01 16.02 -6.74
CA VAL A 108 -2.94 16.34 -5.66
C VAL A 108 -2.75 15.36 -4.50
N GLU A 109 -3.08 15.78 -3.27
CA GLU A 109 -2.97 14.90 -2.09
C GLU A 109 -3.89 13.68 -2.17
N SER A 110 -5.10 13.88 -2.72
CA SER A 110 -6.05 12.81 -2.99
C SER A 110 -6.87 13.12 -4.23
N VAL A 111 -7.17 12.09 -5.01
CA VAL A 111 -8.18 12.15 -6.05
C VAL A 111 -9.50 11.77 -5.39
N GLY A 112 -10.46 12.71 -5.37
CA GLY A 112 -11.80 12.48 -4.84
C GLY A 112 -12.60 11.55 -5.75
N GLU A 113 -13.55 12.12 -6.49
CA GLU A 113 -14.35 11.35 -7.46
C GLU A 113 -13.64 11.28 -8.83
N CYS A 114 -13.65 10.08 -9.41
CA CYS A 114 -13.29 9.82 -10.80
C CYS A 114 -14.34 8.90 -11.44
N GLY A 115 -15.34 9.49 -12.09
CA GLY A 115 -16.49 8.73 -12.57
C GLY A 115 -17.24 8.09 -11.40
N THR A 116 -17.23 6.77 -11.33
CA THR A 116 -17.88 5.98 -10.27
C THR A 116 -16.92 5.52 -9.17
N GLU A 117 -15.62 5.83 -9.29
CA GLU A 117 -14.61 5.46 -8.31
C GLU A 117 -14.42 6.56 -7.25
N GLU A 118 -14.31 6.12 -6.00
CA GLU A 118 -13.88 6.94 -4.86
C GLU A 118 -12.44 6.58 -4.50
N HIS A 119 -11.60 7.57 -4.20
CA HIS A 119 -10.19 7.38 -3.77
C HIS A 119 -9.26 6.75 -4.82
N ALA A 120 -9.44 7.09 -6.10
CA ALA A 120 -8.59 6.61 -7.18
C ALA A 120 -7.12 7.07 -7.04
N ALA A 121 -6.18 6.28 -7.58
CA ALA A 121 -4.76 6.64 -7.61
C ALA A 121 -4.46 7.78 -8.60
N GLY A 122 -5.23 7.82 -9.69
CA GLY A 122 -5.23 8.85 -10.71
C GLY A 122 -6.63 9.05 -11.30
N CYS A 123 -6.77 10.04 -12.17
CA CYS A 123 -7.99 10.21 -12.95
C CYS A 123 -7.74 11.02 -14.22
N ALA A 124 -8.18 10.48 -15.35
CA ALA A 124 -8.24 11.15 -16.63
C ALA A 124 -9.52 10.74 -17.39
N PRO A 125 -10.09 11.63 -18.21
CA PRO A 125 -11.21 11.28 -19.07
C PRO A 125 -10.74 10.36 -20.22
N VAL A 126 -11.61 9.42 -20.62
CA VAL A 126 -11.42 8.64 -21.86
C VAL A 126 -11.76 9.52 -23.05
N ILE A 127 -10.80 9.88 -23.90
CA ILE A 127 -11.03 10.74 -25.07
C ILE A 127 -11.08 9.88 -26.33
N ALA A 128 -12.29 9.59 -26.82
CA ALA A 128 -12.50 8.73 -27.99
C ALA A 128 -12.95 9.51 -29.25
N GLU A 129 -13.53 10.70 -29.08
CA GLU A 129 -14.11 11.47 -30.18
C GLU A 129 -13.55 12.90 -30.29
N PRO A 130 -13.41 13.45 -31.50
CA PRO A 130 -13.08 14.86 -31.69
C PRO A 130 -14.12 15.78 -31.07
N GLY A 131 -13.67 16.83 -30.37
CA GLY A 131 -14.54 17.81 -29.72
C GLY A 131 -15.17 17.34 -28.41
N GLN A 132 -14.79 16.15 -27.90
CA GLN A 132 -15.25 15.65 -26.60
C GLN A 132 -14.72 16.48 -25.41
N PHE A 133 -13.67 17.28 -25.61
CA PHE A 133 -13.05 18.07 -24.57
C PHE A 133 -12.69 19.47 -25.07
N ASP A 134 -12.72 20.43 -24.14
CA ASP A 134 -12.10 21.74 -24.29
C ASP A 134 -10.71 21.69 -23.64
N PRO A 135 -9.62 22.02 -24.35
CA PRO A 135 -8.30 22.02 -23.76
C PRO A 135 -8.20 22.94 -22.52
N PRO A 136 -7.42 22.54 -21.50
CA PRO A 136 -6.69 21.28 -21.43
C PRO A 136 -7.51 20.10 -20.90
N VAL A 137 -7.17 18.90 -21.37
CA VAL A 137 -7.53 17.65 -20.68
C VAL A 137 -6.87 17.65 -19.30
N ASP A 138 -7.67 17.50 -18.25
CA ASP A 138 -7.16 17.43 -16.88
C ASP A 138 -6.86 15.98 -16.48
N VAL A 139 -5.60 15.71 -16.18
CA VAL A 139 -5.12 14.45 -15.59
C VAL A 139 -4.75 14.72 -14.14
N ARG A 140 -5.35 14.01 -13.18
CA ARG A 140 -5.06 14.14 -11.75
C ARG A 140 -4.30 12.92 -11.25
N ILE A 141 -3.28 13.12 -10.43
CA ILE A 141 -2.43 12.05 -9.88
C ILE A 141 -2.25 12.27 -8.38
N SER A 142 -2.48 11.24 -7.58
CA SER A 142 -2.22 11.28 -6.14
C SER A 142 -0.72 11.28 -5.84
N THR A 143 -0.27 12.10 -4.89
CA THR A 143 1.17 12.30 -4.59
C THR A 143 1.76 11.31 -3.59
N GLY A 144 0.91 10.46 -2.98
CA GLY A 144 1.29 9.52 -1.92
C GLY A 144 2.06 8.26 -2.35
N PHE A 145 2.48 8.16 -3.61
CA PHE A 145 3.09 6.97 -4.19
C PHE A 145 4.59 7.14 -4.48
N SER A 146 5.32 6.04 -4.54
CA SER A 146 6.71 5.98 -5.01
C SER A 146 6.84 6.51 -6.45
N ASP A 147 8.06 6.83 -6.88
CA ASP A 147 8.31 7.32 -8.25
C ASP A 147 7.87 6.29 -9.30
N GLU A 148 8.19 5.02 -9.11
CA GLU A 148 7.78 3.93 -10.01
C GLU A 148 6.25 3.79 -10.08
N SER A 149 5.59 3.77 -8.93
CA SER A 149 4.12 3.70 -8.87
C SER A 149 3.46 4.93 -9.48
N THR A 150 4.04 6.11 -9.28
CA THR A 150 3.54 7.36 -9.89
C THR A 150 3.65 7.32 -11.41
N VAL A 151 4.75 6.81 -11.96
CA VAL A 151 4.91 6.60 -13.40
C VAL A 151 3.89 5.59 -13.93
N GLN A 152 3.62 4.51 -13.19
CA GLN A 152 2.62 3.53 -13.58
C GLN A 152 1.22 4.16 -13.68
N VAL A 153 0.83 4.95 -12.67
CA VAL A 153 -0.45 5.68 -12.69
C VAL A 153 -0.48 6.68 -13.85
N LEU A 154 0.57 7.46 -14.06
CA LEU A 154 0.65 8.38 -15.20
C LEU A 154 0.49 7.66 -16.55
N LYS A 155 1.13 6.50 -16.75
CA LYS A 155 0.96 5.70 -17.96
C LYS A 155 -0.50 5.26 -18.12
N HIS A 156 -1.15 4.81 -17.06
CA HIS A 156 -2.56 4.44 -17.08
C HIS A 156 -3.47 5.62 -17.48
N GLU A 157 -3.35 6.75 -16.78
CA GLU A 157 -4.20 7.92 -17.03
C GLU A 157 -3.98 8.53 -18.42
N PHE A 158 -2.74 8.51 -18.93
CA PHE A 158 -2.50 8.93 -20.31
C PHE A 158 -3.12 7.98 -21.33
N GLY A 159 -3.24 6.68 -21.02
CA GLY A 159 -3.98 5.74 -21.88
C GLY A 159 -5.45 6.11 -22.02
N HIS A 160 -6.11 6.47 -20.91
CA HIS A 160 -7.47 7.04 -20.97
C HIS A 160 -7.52 8.29 -21.83
N SER A 161 -6.57 9.22 -21.66
CA SER A 161 -6.51 10.41 -22.51
C SER A 161 -6.33 10.09 -24.00
N LEU A 162 -5.93 8.87 -24.37
CA LEU A 162 -5.83 8.40 -25.76
C LEU A 162 -7.02 7.56 -26.23
N GLY A 163 -8.03 7.38 -25.39
CA GLY A 163 -9.27 6.66 -25.72
C GLY A 163 -9.29 5.20 -25.28
N LEU A 164 -8.33 4.76 -24.46
CA LEU A 164 -8.27 3.38 -23.96
C LEU A 164 -9.07 3.20 -22.68
N ASP A 165 -9.77 2.08 -22.57
CA ASP A 165 -10.49 1.64 -21.38
C ASP A 165 -9.68 0.59 -20.59
N HIS A 166 -10.17 0.22 -19.39
CA HIS A 166 -9.45 -0.69 -18.50
C HIS A 166 -9.23 -2.11 -19.06
N GLY A 167 -10.00 -2.50 -20.07
CA GLY A 167 -9.92 -3.81 -20.72
C GLY A 167 -8.96 -3.86 -21.91
N ASP A 168 -8.43 -2.70 -22.31
CA ASP A 168 -7.63 -2.60 -23.52
C ASP A 168 -6.16 -2.97 -23.27
N ALA A 169 -5.48 -3.33 -24.36
CA ALA A 169 -4.05 -3.54 -24.31
C ALA A 169 -3.31 -2.19 -24.14
N PRO A 170 -2.19 -2.17 -23.39
CA PRO A 170 -1.57 -3.30 -22.72
C PRO A 170 -2.13 -3.51 -21.31
N ASN A 171 -2.54 -4.75 -21.00
CA ASN A 171 -3.14 -5.10 -19.71
C ASN A 171 -2.29 -4.69 -18.50
N GLY A 172 -0.96 -4.77 -18.58
CA GLY A 172 -0.07 -4.35 -17.49
C GLY A 172 -0.08 -2.85 -17.19
N VAL A 173 -0.63 -2.02 -18.09
CA VAL A 173 -0.80 -0.58 -17.94
C VAL A 173 -2.27 -0.23 -17.73
N MET A 174 -3.18 -0.72 -18.57
CA MET A 174 -4.58 -0.29 -18.57
C MET A 174 -5.49 -1.03 -17.59
N GLN A 175 -5.07 -2.14 -16.99
CA GLN A 175 -5.92 -2.85 -16.01
C GLN A 175 -6.44 -1.92 -14.90
N ALA A 176 -7.70 -2.12 -14.49
CA ALA A 176 -8.37 -1.30 -13.47
C ALA A 176 -7.69 -1.35 -12.08
N THR A 177 -6.87 -2.37 -11.82
CA THR A 177 -6.23 -2.59 -10.52
C THR A 177 -4.74 -2.87 -10.67
N SER A 178 -3.93 -2.17 -9.89
CA SER A 178 -2.50 -2.39 -9.78
C SER A 178 -2.04 -2.34 -8.33
N THR A 179 -0.92 -3.01 -8.05
CA THR A 179 -0.22 -2.84 -6.78
C THR A 179 0.65 -1.59 -6.88
N LEU A 180 0.44 -0.64 -5.98
CA LEU A 180 1.22 0.58 -5.86
C LEU A 180 1.92 0.62 -4.50
N THR A 181 3.09 1.21 -4.46
CA THR A 181 3.88 1.42 -3.25
C THR A 181 3.96 2.89 -2.87
N THR A 182 4.13 3.18 -1.59
CA THR A 182 4.40 4.53 -1.09
C THR A 182 5.89 4.89 -1.27
N PRO A 183 6.29 6.15 -1.14
CA PRO A 183 7.69 6.49 -0.92
C PRO A 183 8.24 5.76 0.31
N PRO A 184 9.57 5.63 0.43
CA PRO A 184 10.20 4.98 1.58
C PRO A 184 9.71 5.53 2.91
N ARG A 185 9.45 4.63 3.87
CA ARG A 185 8.98 4.92 5.22
C ARG A 185 9.94 4.34 6.24
N THR A 186 9.78 4.73 7.50
CA THR A 186 10.61 4.23 8.61
C THR A 186 10.15 2.83 9.00
N ASN A 187 11.10 1.89 9.00
CA ASN A 187 10.89 0.49 9.37
C ASN A 187 10.49 0.35 10.84
N ALA A 188 9.71 -0.69 11.16
CA ALA A 188 9.23 -0.99 12.49
C ALA A 188 10.36 -1.13 13.52
N THR A 189 11.50 -1.70 13.11
CA THR A 189 12.70 -1.87 13.93
C THR A 189 13.41 -0.55 14.25
N GLU A 190 13.20 0.49 13.46
CA GLU A 190 13.80 1.82 13.66
C GLU A 190 12.87 2.77 14.43
N ARG A 191 11.63 2.34 14.69
CA ARG A 191 10.65 3.14 15.43
C ARG A 191 10.85 2.95 16.92
N ALA A 192 10.57 4.00 17.68
CA ALA A 192 10.41 3.88 19.13
C ALA A 192 9.32 2.86 19.49
N LEU A 193 8.23 2.81 18.72
CA LEU A 193 7.19 1.79 18.85
C LEU A 193 6.89 1.18 17.48
N ALA A 194 7.13 -0.13 17.36
CA ALA A 194 6.85 -0.93 16.18
C ALA A 194 5.34 -1.12 15.89
N TRP A 195 4.48 -0.81 16.86
CA TRP A 195 3.02 -0.95 16.81
C TRP A 195 2.31 0.38 16.57
N THR A 196 1.06 0.32 16.13
CA THR A 196 0.21 1.53 16.01
C THR A 196 -0.28 2.01 17.37
N ASP A 197 -0.64 1.08 18.25
CA ASP A 197 -1.18 1.34 19.58
C ASP A 197 -0.19 0.87 20.66
N PRO A 198 0.11 1.67 21.70
CA PRO A 198 0.89 1.21 22.85
C PRO A 198 0.13 0.24 23.77
N GLU A 199 -1.20 0.16 23.70
CA GLU A 199 -2.00 -0.84 24.42
C GLU A 199 -2.20 -2.09 23.54
N LEU A 200 -1.55 -3.20 23.89
CA LEU A 200 -1.58 -4.43 23.13
C LEU A 200 -2.50 -5.48 23.78
N SER A 201 -3.42 -6.02 23.00
CA SER A 201 -4.29 -7.09 23.42
C SER A 201 -3.59 -8.45 23.35
N VAL A 202 -3.68 -9.24 24.43
CA VAL A 202 -2.95 -10.51 24.57
C VAL A 202 -3.89 -11.68 24.85
N TYR A 203 -3.85 -12.68 23.96
CA TYR A 203 -4.55 -13.96 24.14
C TYR A 203 -3.55 -15.04 24.55
N VAL A 204 -3.85 -15.78 25.63
CA VAL A 204 -3.00 -16.87 26.13
C VAL A 204 -3.78 -18.18 26.20
N ASP A 205 -3.27 -19.19 25.50
CA ASP A 205 -3.83 -20.54 25.47
C ASP A 205 -2.78 -21.55 25.89
N VAL A 206 -2.80 -21.90 27.17
CA VAL A 206 -1.96 -22.94 27.78
C VAL A 206 -2.74 -24.23 28.03
N SER A 207 -3.87 -24.41 27.35
CA SER A 207 -4.77 -25.55 27.59
C SER A 207 -4.15 -26.90 27.22
N ALA A 208 -3.13 -26.92 26.37
CA ALA A 208 -2.35 -28.11 26.03
C ALA A 208 -1.42 -28.58 27.15
N LEU A 209 -1.09 -27.74 28.14
CA LEU A 209 -0.24 -28.12 29.26
C LEU A 209 -1.00 -28.94 30.32
N PRO A 210 -0.30 -29.75 31.14
CA PRO A 210 -0.90 -30.42 32.28
C PRO A 210 -1.62 -29.43 33.21
N PRO A 211 -2.82 -29.76 33.75
CA PRO A 211 -3.59 -28.82 34.56
C PRO A 211 -2.84 -28.18 35.73
N GLY A 212 -1.92 -28.91 36.36
CA GLY A 212 -1.11 -28.41 37.49
C GLY A 212 -0.03 -27.40 37.10
N GLU A 213 0.29 -27.25 35.82
CA GLU A 213 1.34 -26.35 35.32
C GLU A 213 0.78 -25.06 34.72
N ARG A 214 -0.52 -25.01 34.42
CA ARG A 214 -1.13 -23.91 33.65
C ARG A 214 -1.07 -22.56 34.35
N ASP A 215 -1.20 -22.54 35.67
CA ASP A 215 -1.16 -21.29 36.44
C ASP A 215 0.26 -20.74 36.50
N GLU A 216 1.26 -21.60 36.64
CA GLU A 216 2.67 -21.21 36.54
C GLU A 216 3.03 -20.75 35.13
N ALA A 217 2.56 -21.44 34.08
CA ALA A 217 2.77 -21.01 32.69
C ALA A 217 2.16 -19.62 32.42
N ARG A 218 0.99 -19.32 33.00
CA ARG A 218 0.40 -17.96 32.91
C ARG A 218 1.24 -16.95 33.66
N ARG A 219 1.71 -17.27 34.88
CA ARG A 219 2.62 -16.40 35.67
C ARG A 219 3.88 -16.06 34.89
N GLN A 220 4.47 -17.03 34.20
CA GLN A 220 5.64 -16.86 33.34
C GLN A 220 5.36 -15.88 32.18
N VAL A 221 4.21 -16.01 31.51
CA VAL A 221 3.80 -15.07 30.46
C VAL A 221 3.51 -13.68 31.05
N ASP A 222 2.83 -13.60 32.19
CA ASP A 222 2.56 -12.34 32.89
C ASP A 222 3.84 -11.61 33.30
N GLY A 223 4.86 -12.34 33.77
CA GLY A 223 6.17 -11.77 34.11
C GLY A 223 6.86 -11.16 32.91
N ALA A 224 6.89 -11.86 31.77
CA ALA A 224 7.45 -11.32 30.53
C ALA A 224 6.70 -10.07 30.04
N LEU A 225 5.36 -10.07 30.08
CA LEU A 225 4.55 -8.91 29.71
C LEU A 225 4.78 -7.74 30.66
N GLY A 226 4.87 -8.00 31.97
CA GLY A 226 5.16 -6.99 32.99
C GLY A 226 6.49 -6.30 32.75
N TYR A 227 7.54 -7.07 32.47
CA TYR A 227 8.86 -6.53 32.15
C TYR A 227 8.84 -5.51 31.00
N TYR A 228 8.12 -5.82 29.90
CA TYR A 228 7.96 -4.90 28.78
C TYR A 228 7.03 -3.72 29.13
N ALA A 229 5.96 -3.93 29.91
CA ALA A 229 5.10 -2.84 30.37
C ALA A 229 5.84 -1.83 31.24
N ASP A 230 6.84 -2.29 31.99
CA ASP A 230 7.73 -1.45 32.82
C ASP A 230 8.85 -0.78 31.99
N GLY A 231 8.82 -0.93 30.66
CA GLY A 231 9.74 -0.29 29.71
C GLY A 231 11.01 -1.07 29.40
N ALA A 232 11.13 -2.32 29.89
CA ALA A 232 12.26 -3.22 29.63
C ALA A 232 13.64 -2.53 29.78
N ASP A 233 13.88 -1.94 30.95
CA ASP A 233 15.10 -1.16 31.26
C ASP A 233 15.38 0.01 30.30
N GLY A 234 14.33 0.57 29.70
CA GLY A 234 14.40 1.67 28.74
C GLY A 234 14.69 1.24 27.30
N THR A 235 14.69 -0.06 27.01
CA THR A 235 14.83 -0.56 25.62
C THR A 235 13.56 -0.34 24.79
N ILE A 236 12.40 -0.18 25.44
CA ILE A 236 11.15 0.17 24.76
C ILE A 236 10.43 1.34 25.47
N PRO A 237 9.44 1.98 24.84
CA PRO A 237 8.68 3.07 25.46
C PRO A 237 7.94 2.61 26.73
N GLY A 238 8.10 3.36 27.83
CA GLY A 238 7.44 3.05 29.11
C GLY A 238 5.94 3.38 29.17
N ASN A 239 5.28 3.63 28.04
CA ASN A 239 3.83 3.78 27.95
C ASN A 239 3.14 2.56 27.32
N VAL A 240 3.89 1.50 27.02
CA VAL A 240 3.34 0.23 26.54
C VAL A 240 2.57 -0.46 27.66
N SER A 241 1.42 -1.04 27.31
CA SER A 241 0.59 -1.78 28.25
C SER A 241 -0.06 -2.99 27.58
N PHE A 242 -0.50 -3.96 28.37
CA PHE A 242 -1.07 -5.19 27.88
C PHE A 242 -2.43 -5.47 28.50
N VAL A 243 -3.41 -5.83 27.67
CA VAL A 243 -4.77 -6.17 28.11
C VAL A 243 -5.10 -7.59 27.71
N ARG A 244 -5.57 -8.41 28.66
CA ARG A 244 -5.99 -9.79 28.37
C ARG A 244 -7.26 -9.79 27.51
N THR A 245 -7.31 -10.71 26.55
CA THR A 245 -8.51 -10.96 25.73
C THR A 245 -8.72 -12.45 25.54
N ASP A 246 -9.99 -12.87 25.52
CA ASP A 246 -10.39 -14.24 25.14
C ASP A 246 -10.59 -14.37 23.62
N ASN A 247 -10.60 -13.26 22.88
CA ASN A 247 -10.76 -13.27 21.43
C ASN A 247 -9.39 -13.37 20.75
N ARG A 248 -8.97 -14.60 20.47
CA ARG A 248 -7.71 -14.88 19.76
C ARG A 248 -7.55 -14.09 18.46
N THR A 249 -8.61 -13.93 17.65
CA THR A 249 -8.49 -13.29 16.33
C THR A 249 -8.34 -11.78 16.39
N ALA A 250 -8.77 -11.16 17.49
CA ALA A 250 -8.60 -9.74 17.74
C ALA A 250 -7.32 -9.42 18.52
N ALA A 251 -6.60 -10.43 19.02
CA ALA A 251 -5.38 -10.24 19.79
C ALA A 251 -4.20 -9.79 18.91
N ASP A 252 -3.47 -8.79 19.40
CA ASP A 252 -2.21 -8.33 18.82
C ASP A 252 -1.11 -9.36 19.11
N VAL A 253 -1.07 -9.87 20.34
CA VAL A 253 -0.13 -10.91 20.77
C VAL A 253 -0.89 -12.18 21.11
N THR A 254 -0.49 -13.31 20.53
CA THR A 254 -1.01 -14.63 20.93
C THR A 254 0.12 -15.49 21.47
N VAL A 255 -0.08 -16.11 22.62
CA VAL A 255 0.85 -17.09 23.20
C VAL A 255 0.13 -18.40 23.36
N ARG A 256 0.63 -19.48 22.74
CA ARG A 256 -0.05 -20.77 22.72
C ARG A 256 0.89 -21.92 23.03
N ALA A 257 0.54 -22.74 24.01
CA ALA A 257 1.17 -24.04 24.19
C ALA A 257 0.59 -25.03 23.17
N THR A 258 1.46 -25.79 22.49
CA THR A 258 1.06 -26.79 21.51
C THR A 258 1.87 -28.07 21.67
N GLU A 259 1.29 -29.21 21.29
CA GLU A 259 1.99 -30.50 21.30
C GLU A 259 2.90 -30.66 20.06
N GLU A 260 2.56 -30.00 18.95
CA GLU A 260 3.33 -30.03 17.71
C GLU A 260 3.93 -28.65 17.41
N SER A 261 5.22 -28.63 17.10
CA SER A 261 5.94 -27.42 16.69
C SER A 261 5.69 -27.09 15.22
N ARG A 262 5.44 -25.82 14.94
CA ARG A 262 5.28 -25.32 13.56
C ARG A 262 6.61 -25.02 12.86
N CYS A 263 7.72 -24.98 13.58
CA CYS A 263 9.05 -24.65 13.03
C CYS A 263 9.94 -25.87 12.81
N GLY A 264 9.40 -27.09 12.93
CA GLY A 264 10.13 -28.32 12.64
C GLY A 264 11.11 -28.76 13.72
N THR A 265 11.14 -28.13 14.89
CA THR A 265 11.89 -28.61 16.07
C THR A 265 11.00 -29.47 16.96
N ALA A 266 11.54 -30.49 17.63
CA ALA A 266 10.75 -31.33 18.54
C ALA A 266 10.33 -30.57 19.82
N SER A 267 11.14 -29.61 20.27
CA SER A 267 10.89 -28.75 21.43
C SER A 267 11.36 -27.33 21.17
N GLY A 268 10.84 -26.37 21.94
CA GLY A 268 11.22 -24.96 21.88
C GLY A 268 10.06 -23.99 21.69
N SER A 269 10.36 -22.85 21.07
CA SER A 269 9.37 -21.84 20.75
C SER A 269 9.48 -21.38 19.30
N CYS A 270 8.35 -21.04 18.70
CA CYS A 270 8.24 -20.41 17.40
C CYS A 270 7.56 -19.06 17.54
N GLY A 271 7.94 -18.12 16.67
CA GLY A 271 7.28 -16.84 16.55
C GLY A 271 7.02 -16.47 15.10
N TYR A 272 5.95 -15.71 14.89
CA TYR A 272 5.60 -15.15 13.60
C TYR A 272 5.09 -13.72 13.79
N ILE A 273 5.61 -12.79 12.99
CA ILE A 273 5.21 -11.38 13.01
C ILE A 273 4.52 -11.04 11.69
N GLU A 274 3.36 -10.41 11.79
CA GLU A 274 2.64 -9.78 10.69
C GLU A 274 2.75 -8.26 10.81
N GLY A 275 2.68 -7.58 9.66
CA GLY A 275 2.72 -6.13 9.60
C GLY A 275 2.47 -5.62 8.20
N THR A 276 2.51 -4.31 8.07
CA THR A 276 2.32 -3.61 6.79
C THR A 276 3.67 -3.28 6.16
N ASP A 277 3.76 -3.45 4.85
CA ASP A 277 4.89 -3.06 3.98
C ASP A 277 4.37 -2.21 2.80
N PRO A 278 3.84 -0.98 3.05
CA PRO A 278 3.36 -0.08 2.01
C PRO A 278 4.41 0.40 1.00
N ASP A 279 5.70 0.46 1.31
CA ASP A 279 6.73 0.91 0.35
C ASP A 279 7.36 -0.25 -0.44
N GLY A 280 7.12 -1.49 -0.03
CA GLY A 280 7.42 -2.70 -0.78
C GLY A 280 8.89 -3.12 -0.71
N ASP A 281 9.64 -2.67 0.30
CA ASP A 281 11.06 -3.00 0.45
C ASP A 281 11.31 -4.34 1.17
N GLY A 282 10.24 -4.98 1.67
CA GLY A 282 10.28 -6.27 2.37
C GLY A 282 10.50 -6.17 3.88
N ALA A 283 10.82 -4.98 4.39
CA ALA A 283 10.68 -4.65 5.80
C ALA A 283 9.23 -4.28 6.11
N ARG A 284 8.89 -4.20 7.39
CA ARG A 284 7.54 -3.80 7.81
C ARG A 284 7.66 -2.46 8.50
N GLU A 285 6.81 -1.50 8.19
CA GLU A 285 6.79 -0.20 8.86
C GLU A 285 6.05 -0.27 10.20
N THR A 286 5.13 -1.23 10.33
CA THR A 286 4.30 -1.39 11.53
C THR A 286 3.86 -2.84 11.70
N TYR A 287 3.95 -3.35 12.92
CA TYR A 287 3.47 -4.67 13.29
C TYR A 287 1.98 -4.65 13.62
N THR A 288 1.32 -5.75 13.30
CA THR A 288 -0.13 -5.95 13.48
C THR A 288 -0.46 -7.24 14.20
N ARG A 289 0.48 -8.19 14.25
CA ARG A 289 0.34 -9.41 15.03
C ARG A 289 1.69 -10.01 15.39
N LEU A 290 1.79 -10.54 16.60
CA LEU A 290 2.84 -11.44 17.05
C LEU A 290 2.17 -12.74 17.51
N GLU A 291 2.47 -13.85 16.84
CA GLU A 291 2.11 -15.18 17.32
C GLU A 291 3.33 -15.85 17.93
N VAL A 292 3.19 -16.39 19.13
CA VAL A 292 4.19 -17.19 19.83
C VAL A 292 3.59 -18.55 20.14
N THR A 293 4.26 -19.62 19.73
CA THR A 293 3.91 -20.98 20.14
C THR A 293 5.06 -21.60 20.92
N VAL A 294 4.74 -22.25 22.03
CA VAL A 294 5.68 -23.01 22.85
C VAL A 294 5.32 -24.49 22.79
N THR A 295 6.33 -25.35 22.62
CA THR A 295 6.16 -26.79 22.42
C THR A 295 7.21 -27.53 23.24
N ASP A 296 6.76 -28.49 24.07
CA ASP A 296 7.64 -29.37 24.86
C ASP A 296 8.75 -28.60 25.62
N LEU A 297 8.35 -27.53 26.30
CA LEU A 297 9.22 -26.71 27.15
C LEU A 297 8.88 -26.94 28.62
N ASP A 298 9.91 -26.96 29.46
CA ASP A 298 9.74 -26.83 30.90
C ASP A 298 8.94 -25.56 31.19
N THR A 299 7.92 -25.65 32.06
CA THR A 299 7.04 -24.52 32.34
C THR A 299 7.83 -23.29 32.81
N GLU A 300 8.91 -23.47 33.58
CA GLU A 300 9.82 -22.41 34.05
C GLU A 300 10.54 -21.68 32.91
N ALA A 301 10.66 -22.28 31.72
CA ALA A 301 11.33 -21.67 30.57
C ALA A 301 10.39 -20.83 29.69
N ILE A 302 9.07 -20.97 29.86
CA ILE A 302 8.06 -20.32 28.99
C ILE A 302 8.24 -18.80 28.99
N GLY A 303 8.48 -18.20 30.16
CA GLY A 303 8.60 -16.76 30.30
C GLY A 303 9.74 -16.21 29.46
N TRP A 304 10.92 -16.85 29.51
CA TRP A 304 12.09 -16.44 28.71
C TRP A 304 11.83 -16.50 27.21
N HIS A 305 11.24 -17.60 26.74
CA HIS A 305 10.90 -17.77 25.33
C HIS A 305 9.91 -16.72 24.85
N VAL A 306 8.86 -16.44 25.63
CA VAL A 306 7.87 -15.41 25.32
C VAL A 306 8.50 -14.02 25.36
N GLY A 307 9.29 -13.72 26.38
CA GLY A 307 10.03 -12.45 26.51
C GLY A 307 10.92 -12.19 25.30
N ARG A 308 11.66 -13.20 24.84
CA ARG A 308 12.51 -13.05 23.65
C ARG A 308 11.68 -12.76 22.38
N TRP A 309 10.53 -13.40 22.19
CA TRP A 309 9.67 -13.10 21.04
C TRP A 309 8.99 -11.73 21.15
N LEU A 310 8.64 -11.29 22.36
CA LEU A 310 8.15 -9.92 22.60
C LEU A 310 9.21 -8.89 22.21
N GLY A 311 10.49 -9.14 22.52
CA GLY A 311 11.60 -8.28 22.06
C GLY A 311 11.64 -8.12 20.55
N ILE A 312 11.50 -9.21 19.78
CA ILE A 312 11.39 -9.14 18.31
C ILE A 312 10.13 -8.35 17.93
N GLY A 313 9.02 -8.58 18.64
CA GLY A 313 7.79 -7.80 18.50
C GLY A 313 7.93 -6.31 18.82
N PHE A 314 9.00 -5.87 19.48
CA PHE A 314 9.33 -4.46 19.67
C PHE A 314 10.49 -3.98 18.81
N GLY A 315 10.96 -4.81 17.88
CA GLY A 315 12.02 -4.47 16.94
C GLY A 315 13.44 -4.66 17.49
N LEU A 316 13.61 -5.30 18.65
CA LEU A 316 14.93 -5.52 19.24
C LEU A 316 15.72 -6.59 18.48
N GLU A 317 17.00 -6.32 18.23
CA GLU A 317 17.94 -7.21 17.57
C GLU A 317 19.28 -7.35 18.33
N GLY A 318 19.86 -8.55 18.30
CA GLY A 318 21.22 -8.80 18.81
C GLY A 318 21.48 -8.32 20.24
N GLU A 319 22.38 -7.35 20.39
CA GLU A 319 22.80 -6.80 21.69
C GLU A 319 21.81 -5.78 22.30
N GLU A 320 20.78 -5.39 21.53
CA GLU A 320 19.69 -4.53 22.01
C GLU A 320 18.79 -5.27 23.01
N TYR A 321 18.83 -6.60 23.02
CA TYR A 321 18.20 -7.38 24.07
C TYR A 321 18.86 -7.07 25.42
N PRO A 322 18.04 -6.91 26.48
CA PRO A 322 18.56 -6.86 27.84
C PRO A 322 19.24 -8.19 28.17
N GLU A 323 20.24 -8.14 29.05
CA GLU A 323 21.12 -9.27 29.36
C GLU A 323 20.38 -10.59 29.63
N PRO A 324 19.27 -10.62 30.39
CA PRO A 324 18.58 -11.87 30.66
C PRO A 324 17.95 -12.52 29.42
N LEU A 325 17.64 -11.76 28.38
CA LEU A 325 16.99 -12.23 27.14
C LEU A 325 17.97 -12.44 25.97
N ARG A 326 19.26 -12.17 26.16
CA ARG A 326 20.30 -12.41 25.15
C ARG A 326 20.49 -13.90 24.90
N GLU A 327 20.97 -14.23 23.70
CA GLU A 327 21.22 -15.63 23.33
C GLU A 327 22.26 -16.32 24.23
N SER A 328 23.15 -15.55 24.85
CA SER A 328 24.14 -16.02 25.81
C SER A 328 23.57 -16.46 27.16
N ALA A 329 22.28 -16.20 27.44
CA ALA A 329 21.64 -16.61 28.69
C ALA A 329 21.75 -18.12 28.90
N SER A 330 22.25 -18.52 30.07
CA SER A 330 22.45 -19.89 30.50
C SER A 330 21.13 -20.64 30.71
N TYR A 331 21.22 -21.97 30.78
CA TYR A 331 20.05 -22.82 31.04
C TYR A 331 19.27 -22.43 32.31
N GLY A 332 19.99 -22.01 33.36
CA GLY A 332 19.39 -21.59 34.63
C GLY A 332 18.73 -20.22 34.54
N GLU A 333 19.37 -19.25 33.87
CA GLU A 333 18.79 -17.91 33.66
C GLU A 333 17.48 -17.98 32.88
N ARG A 334 17.43 -18.81 31.82
CA ARG A 334 16.20 -19.05 31.04
C ARG A 334 15.05 -19.66 31.83
N ARG A 335 15.31 -20.22 33.02
CA ARG A 335 14.31 -20.85 33.92
C ARG A 335 14.10 -20.08 35.22
N SER A 336 14.79 -18.96 35.39
CA SER A 336 14.59 -18.07 36.53
C SER A 336 13.43 -17.10 36.29
N ASP A 337 13.01 -16.44 37.37
CA ASP A 337 12.13 -15.27 37.31
C ASP A 337 12.92 -14.02 36.85
N TRP A 338 13.49 -14.07 35.64
CA TRP A 338 14.44 -13.06 35.12
C TRP A 338 13.85 -11.65 34.96
N TRP A 339 12.52 -11.51 35.05
CA TRP A 339 11.79 -10.26 34.92
C TRP A 339 11.72 -9.45 36.24
N THR A 340 12.38 -9.89 37.31
CA THR A 340 12.32 -9.27 38.65
C THR A 340 13.47 -8.34 38.98
#